data_AF-A0AAE1M1V1-F1
#
_entry.id   AF-A0AAE1M1V1-F1
#
_cell.length_a   1.000
_cell.length_b   1.000
_cell.length_c   1.000
_cell.angle_alpha   90.00
_cell.angle_beta   90.00
_cell.angle_gamma   90.00
#
_symmetry.space_group_name_H-M   'P 1'
#
loop_
_entity.id
_entity.type
_entity.pdbx_description
1 polymer ?
#
loop_
_entity_poly.entity_id
_entity_poly.type
_entity_poly.pdbx_seq_one_letter_code
_entity_poly.pdbx_strand_id
1 'polypeptide(L)'
;MDGDSDAESPRGWRERRNSTLTAISLLQLDPAPMDSDPDTPTEEKKPIDSLDADGTAEGSAGSIKTGSTMAPGLSGSGRGAIYYLSRMQRYSSYAVSVFTTMHLANVSLIPAVTRSVAGSETYLLMARELYQTPITEPLLVGLPVLMHIGSGIALRLLRRSQNIERYGGSTPGMYAMMRSSTASPRPSVQLWPPLSWISWSGYVLLAFWGAHVVMNRVLPLVVEGDSSNIGLAYVSHGFARHPIIAATAYRGLIGMGCAHMVWGLAKWFGIAPSTKGWWGSEAVTVDKKTKRQRRRQWLGVQAAVVAAAALWAVGGLEVVAKAGPSDGWVGKLYDDLFARVQL
;
A
#
# COMPACT_ATOMS: atom_id res chain seq x y z
N MET A 1 -35.77 0.09 93.79
CA MET A 1 -35.07 -1.11 93.30
C MET A 1 -35.55 -1.28 91.88
N ASP A 2 -34.83 -0.73 90.92
CA ASP A 2 -35.03 -0.99 89.49
C ASP A 2 -33.65 -1.05 88.87
N GLY A 3 -33.35 -2.20 88.28
CA GLY A 3 -32.06 -2.56 87.72
C GLY A 3 -32.00 -2.37 86.21
N ASP A 4 -30.75 -2.30 85.75
CA ASP A 4 -30.18 -2.50 84.41
C ASP A 4 -31.11 -2.71 83.20
N SER A 5 -30.84 -1.93 82.13
CA SER A 5 -30.36 -2.50 80.85
C SER A 5 -29.96 -1.41 79.84
N ASP A 6 -28.68 -1.47 79.47
CA ASP A 6 -28.12 -1.36 78.12
C ASP A 6 -28.24 -0.05 77.32
N ALA A 7 -27.20 0.78 77.48
CA ALA A 7 -26.81 1.80 76.51
C ALA A 7 -25.97 1.19 75.38
N GLU A 8 -26.59 0.91 74.24
CA GLU A 8 -25.89 0.57 72.99
C GLU A 8 -25.33 1.84 72.31
N SER A 9 -24.02 1.86 72.11
CA SER A 9 -23.30 2.90 71.37
C SER A 9 -23.42 2.72 69.85
N PRO A 10 -23.57 3.77 69.03
CA PRO A 10 -23.45 3.64 67.59
C PRO A 10 -21.97 3.69 67.18
N ARG A 11 -21.29 2.55 67.23
CA ARG A 11 -20.09 2.28 66.43
C ARG A 11 -20.52 1.62 65.12
N GLY A 12 -20.35 2.29 63.99
CA GLY A 12 -20.39 1.57 62.70
C GLY A 12 -20.81 2.34 61.47
N TRP A 13 -20.23 3.50 61.16
CA TRP A 13 -20.34 4.11 59.82
C TRP A 13 -19.06 4.85 59.40
N ARG A 14 -17.90 4.24 59.62
CA ARG A 14 -16.61 4.70 59.05
C ARG A 14 -15.90 3.58 58.30
N GLU A 15 -16.49 3.12 57.20
CA GLU A 15 -15.72 2.46 56.14
C GLU A 15 -16.57 2.39 54.87
N ARG A 16 -15.92 2.61 53.70
CA ARG A 16 -16.46 2.75 52.32
C ARG A 16 -16.45 4.15 51.72
N ARG A 17 -15.35 4.91 51.87
CA ARG A 17 -15.09 6.11 51.05
C ARG A 17 -13.67 6.20 50.46
N ASN A 18 -12.91 5.10 50.43
CA ASN A 18 -11.50 5.14 50.01
C ASN A 18 -11.21 4.44 48.67
N SER A 19 -12.19 3.88 47.98
CA SER A 19 -12.00 3.20 46.69
C SER A 19 -12.25 4.08 45.45
N THR A 20 -12.72 5.32 45.62
CA THR A 20 -12.97 6.26 44.51
C THR A 20 -11.81 7.19 44.21
N LEU A 21 -10.83 7.33 45.11
CA LEU A 21 -9.70 8.27 44.93
C LEU A 21 -8.53 7.68 44.15
N THR A 22 -8.42 6.35 44.04
CA THR A 22 -7.40 5.68 43.21
C THR A 22 -7.75 5.64 41.72
N ALA A 23 -8.99 5.95 41.34
CA ALA A 23 -9.42 6.00 39.94
C ALA A 23 -9.03 7.31 39.22
N ILE A 24 -8.64 8.35 39.96
CA ILE A 24 -8.40 9.70 39.42
C ILE A 24 -6.90 9.96 39.16
N SER A 25 -6.01 9.08 39.63
CA SER A 25 -4.56 9.17 39.40
C SER A 25 -4.05 8.12 38.41
N LEU A 26 -4.86 7.77 37.40
CA LEU A 26 -4.30 7.31 36.13
C LEU A 26 -4.01 8.58 35.34
N LEU A 27 -2.74 8.95 35.28
CA LEU A 27 -2.26 9.96 34.35
C LEU A 27 -2.68 9.49 32.96
N GLN A 28 -3.77 10.07 32.46
CA GLN A 28 -4.30 9.80 31.13
C GLN A 28 -3.28 10.37 30.16
N LEU A 29 -2.28 9.55 29.82
CA LEU A 29 -1.42 9.78 28.68
C LEU A 29 -2.36 9.91 27.49
N ASP A 30 -2.47 11.12 26.96
CA ASP A 30 -3.09 11.32 25.66
C ASP A 30 -2.47 10.29 24.72
N PRO A 31 -3.27 9.43 24.06
CA PRO A 31 -2.72 8.50 23.10
C PRO A 31 -2.09 9.35 22.01
N ALA A 32 -0.76 9.44 22.06
CA ALA A 32 0.00 10.16 21.04
C ALA A 32 -0.51 9.64 19.69
N PRO A 33 -0.97 10.53 18.79
CA PRO A 33 -1.35 10.12 17.45
C PRO A 33 -0.18 9.30 16.93
N MET A 34 -0.42 8.05 16.54
CA MET A 34 0.63 7.24 15.93
C MET A 34 1.26 8.11 14.84
N ASP A 35 2.57 8.34 14.96
CA ASP A 35 3.35 8.94 13.88
C ASP A 35 2.96 8.21 12.61
N SER A 36 2.29 8.97 11.75
CA SER A 36 1.61 8.43 10.59
C SER A 36 2.64 8.16 9.49
N ASP A 37 3.38 7.08 9.65
CA ASP A 37 4.41 6.46 8.81
C ASP A 37 5.67 6.24 9.67
N PRO A 38 6.15 4.99 9.85
CA PRO A 38 7.55 4.77 10.24
C PRO A 38 8.55 5.18 9.14
N ASP A 39 8.06 5.71 8.00
CA ASP A 39 8.83 6.12 6.82
C ASP A 39 8.76 7.64 6.54
N THR A 40 8.19 8.45 7.44
CA THR A 40 8.40 9.91 7.40
C THR A 40 9.72 10.23 8.09
N PRO A 41 10.65 10.98 7.46
CA PRO A 41 11.90 11.37 8.10
C PRO A 41 11.58 12.42 9.17
N THR A 42 11.31 11.96 10.38
CA THR A 42 11.41 12.79 11.59
C THR A 42 12.90 12.91 11.92
N GLU A 43 13.32 14.13 12.26
CA GLU A 43 14.72 14.50 12.45
C GLU A 43 15.52 13.54 13.33
N GLU A 44 16.80 13.39 12.99
CA GLU A 44 17.80 12.61 13.71
C GLU A 44 17.71 12.79 15.23
N LYS A 45 17.26 11.76 15.94
CA LYS A 45 17.52 11.61 17.36
C LYS A 45 18.70 10.66 17.52
N LYS A 46 19.91 11.23 17.62
CA LYS A 46 21.12 10.48 18.00
C LYS A 46 20.88 9.76 19.33
N PRO A 47 21.15 8.44 19.44
CA PRO A 47 21.07 7.75 20.72
C PRO A 47 22.14 8.28 21.68
N ILE A 48 21.71 8.56 22.90
CA ILE A 48 22.54 8.99 24.03
C ILE A 48 23.36 7.79 24.49
N ASP A 49 24.67 7.97 24.61
CA ASP A 49 25.60 7.02 25.22
C ASP A 49 25.10 6.61 26.62
N SER A 50 24.83 5.32 26.81
CA SER A 50 24.60 4.75 28.13
C SER A 50 25.94 4.26 28.69
N LEU A 51 26.45 5.04 29.65
CA LEU A 51 27.57 4.72 30.52
C LEU A 51 27.33 3.43 31.32
N ASP A 52 28.42 2.71 31.52
CA ASP A 52 28.55 1.56 32.42
C ASP A 52 28.11 1.85 33.85
N ALA A 53 27.47 0.87 34.51
CA ALA A 53 27.65 0.59 35.94
C ALA A 53 27.10 -0.80 36.30
N ASP A 54 28.01 -1.62 36.81
CA ASP A 54 27.86 -2.93 37.44
C ASP A 54 27.18 -2.83 38.83
N GLY A 55 26.57 -3.91 39.35
CA GLY A 55 26.15 -4.01 40.75
C GLY A 55 24.83 -4.74 41.09
N THR A 56 24.96 -6.04 41.35
CA THR A 56 24.16 -6.98 42.19
C THR A 56 23.08 -6.46 43.17
N ALA A 57 21.92 -7.14 43.24
CA ALA A 57 21.36 -7.85 44.42
C ALA A 57 19.85 -8.16 44.31
N GLU A 58 19.44 -9.20 45.03
CA GLU A 58 18.25 -10.06 44.94
C GLU A 58 16.96 -9.49 45.59
N GLY A 59 15.79 -10.09 45.27
CA GLY A 59 14.57 -9.86 46.09
C GLY A 59 13.22 -10.27 45.47
N SER A 60 12.83 -11.52 45.74
CA SER A 60 11.59 -12.27 45.48
C SER A 60 10.21 -11.56 45.45
N ALA A 61 9.32 -12.19 44.66
CA ALA A 61 7.88 -12.47 44.89
C ALA A 61 6.83 -11.69 44.08
N GLY A 62 6.06 -12.43 43.26
CA GLY A 62 4.76 -11.98 42.78
C GLY A 62 4.38 -12.41 41.36
N SER A 63 4.28 -13.73 41.11
CA SER A 63 3.66 -14.27 39.90
C SER A 63 2.20 -13.78 39.77
N ILE A 64 1.94 -12.80 38.92
CA ILE A 64 0.61 -12.51 38.39
C ILE A 64 0.61 -12.96 36.93
N LYS A 65 0.18 -14.21 36.71
CA LYS A 65 -0.22 -14.72 35.40
C LYS A 65 -1.49 -13.99 34.98
N THR A 66 -1.35 -12.86 34.28
CA THR A 66 -2.47 -12.21 33.59
C THR A 66 -2.68 -12.91 32.25
N GLY A 67 -3.91 -13.39 32.05
CA GLY A 67 -4.31 -14.27 30.95
C GLY A 67 -3.96 -13.67 29.59
N SER A 68 -3.05 -14.34 28.91
CA SER A 68 -2.73 -14.15 27.50
C SER A 68 -3.87 -14.69 26.64
N THR A 69 -4.77 -13.81 26.20
CA THR A 69 -5.57 -14.06 24.99
C THR A 69 -4.64 -13.90 23.79
N MET A 70 -3.87 -14.95 23.52
CA MET A 70 -2.97 -15.03 22.39
C MET A 70 -3.78 -15.08 21.09
N ALA A 71 -3.89 -13.95 20.40
CA ALA A 71 -3.95 -13.97 18.94
C ALA A 71 -2.61 -14.53 18.41
N PRO A 72 -2.59 -15.23 17.27
CA PRO A 72 -1.36 -15.75 16.70
C PRO A 72 -0.53 -14.60 16.12
N GLY A 73 0.26 -13.96 16.97
CA GLY A 73 1.27 -12.97 16.64
C GLY A 73 2.42 -13.16 17.62
N LEU A 74 3.43 -13.91 17.19
CA LEU A 74 4.56 -14.39 17.99
C LEU A 74 5.19 -13.29 18.86
N SER A 75 5.52 -13.72 20.07
CA SER A 75 5.88 -12.98 21.27
C SER A 75 7.17 -12.15 21.18
N GLY A 76 7.20 -11.06 21.95
CA GLY A 76 8.39 -10.48 22.62
C GLY A 76 9.53 -9.90 21.78
N SER A 77 9.66 -10.27 20.51
CA SER A 77 10.60 -9.70 19.55
C SER A 77 9.86 -8.66 18.72
N GLY A 78 10.43 -7.48 18.49
CA GLY A 78 9.82 -6.37 17.72
C GLY A 78 9.49 -6.67 16.24
N ARG A 79 9.29 -7.94 15.87
CA ARG A 79 9.03 -8.46 14.52
C ARG A 79 7.64 -9.11 14.43
N GLY A 80 6.58 -8.30 14.56
CA GLY A 80 5.19 -8.75 14.37
C GLY A 80 4.77 -8.92 12.90
N ALA A 81 3.52 -9.31 12.64
CA ALA A 81 3.01 -9.51 11.27
C ALA A 81 3.20 -8.29 10.35
N ILE A 82 3.01 -7.07 10.87
CA ILE A 82 3.22 -5.82 10.14
C ILE A 82 4.69 -5.67 9.70
N TYR A 83 5.65 -6.12 10.51
CA TYR A 83 7.08 -6.05 10.20
C TYR A 83 7.43 -6.91 8.99
N TYR A 84 6.89 -8.13 8.90
CA TYR A 84 7.13 -9.03 7.77
C TYR A 84 6.35 -8.60 6.53
N LEU A 85 5.08 -8.22 6.69
CA LEU A 85 4.26 -7.77 5.55
C LEU A 85 4.82 -6.51 4.90
N SER A 86 5.30 -5.54 5.70
CA SER A 86 5.95 -4.34 5.15
C SER A 86 7.21 -4.68 4.37
N ARG A 87 8.02 -5.64 4.85
CA ARG A 87 9.20 -6.12 4.13
C ARG A 87 8.87 -6.90 2.87
N MET A 88 7.86 -7.75 2.89
CA MET A 88 7.41 -8.45 1.68
C MET A 88 6.90 -7.46 0.64
N GLN A 89 6.08 -6.48 1.03
CA GLN A 89 5.63 -5.42 0.13
C GLN A 89 6.81 -4.65 -0.46
N ARG A 90 7.77 -4.29 0.39
CA ARG A 90 8.95 -3.51 0.05
C ARG A 90 9.89 -4.28 -0.90
N TYR A 91 10.29 -5.50 -0.56
CA TYR A 91 11.31 -6.22 -1.32
C TYR A 91 10.79 -6.88 -2.59
N SER A 92 9.49 -7.20 -2.66
CA SER A 92 8.87 -7.68 -3.90
C SER A 92 8.95 -6.66 -5.04
N SER A 93 9.01 -5.35 -4.74
CA SER A 93 9.08 -4.32 -5.78
C SER A 93 10.37 -4.36 -6.60
N TYR A 94 11.46 -4.96 -6.09
CA TYR A 94 12.70 -5.08 -6.85
C TYR A 94 12.56 -6.01 -8.06
N ALA A 95 11.99 -7.20 -7.87
CA ALA A 95 11.75 -8.13 -8.97
C ALA A 95 10.76 -7.55 -9.99
N VAL A 96 9.69 -6.89 -9.51
CA VAL A 96 8.74 -6.17 -10.37
C VAL A 96 9.47 -5.08 -11.18
N SER A 97 10.38 -4.32 -10.57
CA SER A 97 11.12 -3.26 -11.27
C SER A 97 12.05 -3.80 -12.36
N VAL A 98 12.71 -4.94 -12.13
CA VAL A 98 13.53 -5.63 -13.13
C VAL A 98 12.66 -6.03 -14.33
N PHE A 99 11.52 -6.68 -14.06
CA PHE A 99 10.58 -7.07 -15.10
C PHE A 99 10.05 -5.85 -15.86
N THR A 100 9.62 -4.80 -15.16
CA THR A 100 9.11 -3.56 -15.78
C THR A 100 10.15 -2.90 -16.68
N THR A 101 11.43 -2.89 -16.30
CA THR A 101 12.50 -2.28 -17.11
C THR A 101 12.72 -3.04 -18.41
N MET A 102 12.79 -4.37 -18.33
CA MET A 102 12.87 -5.22 -19.51
C MET A 102 11.61 -5.12 -20.38
N HIS A 103 10.43 -5.02 -19.77
CA HIS A 103 9.18 -4.83 -20.50
C HIS A 103 9.18 -3.48 -21.24
N LEU A 104 9.53 -2.37 -20.56
CA LEU A 104 9.68 -1.05 -21.17
C LEU A 104 10.62 -1.07 -22.37
N ALA A 105 11.75 -1.76 -22.25
CA ALA A 105 12.71 -1.88 -23.33
C ALA A 105 12.08 -2.56 -24.56
N ASN A 106 11.43 -3.69 -24.37
CA ASN A 106 10.90 -4.51 -25.48
C ASN A 106 9.62 -3.98 -26.11
N VAL A 107 8.72 -3.38 -25.32
CA VAL A 107 7.41 -2.92 -25.84
C VAL A 107 7.35 -1.42 -26.10
N SER A 108 8.39 -0.67 -25.76
CA SER A 108 8.48 0.77 -26.07
C SER A 108 9.82 1.17 -26.67
N LEU A 109 10.94 1.04 -25.96
CA LEU A 109 12.20 1.65 -26.43
C LEU A 109 12.70 1.02 -27.73
N ILE A 110 12.69 -0.31 -27.85
CA ILE A 110 13.08 -1.02 -29.08
C ILE A 110 12.15 -0.65 -30.24
N PRO A 111 10.80 -0.75 -30.11
CA PRO A 111 9.88 -0.23 -31.13
C PRO A 111 10.12 1.23 -31.52
N ALA A 112 10.46 2.09 -30.55
CA ALA A 112 10.77 3.50 -30.84
C ALA A 112 12.04 3.65 -31.68
N VAL A 113 13.06 2.84 -31.43
CA VAL A 113 14.34 2.85 -32.18
C VAL A 113 14.19 2.21 -33.56
N THR A 114 13.56 1.05 -33.65
CA THR A 114 13.37 0.33 -34.92
C THR A 114 12.31 0.98 -35.80
N ARG A 115 11.40 1.77 -35.20
CA ARG A 115 10.24 2.39 -35.86
C ARG A 115 9.34 1.36 -36.56
N SER A 116 9.39 0.10 -36.11
CA SER A 116 8.70 -1.01 -36.76
C SER A 116 8.27 -2.07 -35.74
N VAL A 117 7.03 -2.53 -35.85
CA VAL A 117 6.54 -3.69 -35.10
C VAL A 117 7.25 -4.96 -35.55
N ALA A 118 7.26 -5.25 -36.85
CA ALA A 118 7.90 -6.44 -37.41
C ALA A 118 9.40 -6.51 -37.07
N GLY A 119 10.11 -5.37 -37.11
CA GLY A 119 11.52 -5.30 -36.73
C GLY A 119 11.80 -5.46 -35.24
N SER A 120 10.77 -5.33 -34.39
CA SER A 120 10.88 -5.43 -32.93
C SER A 120 10.49 -6.81 -32.39
N GLU A 121 9.70 -7.58 -33.14
CA GLU A 121 9.22 -8.90 -32.70
C GLU A 121 10.37 -9.84 -32.32
N THR A 122 11.47 -9.85 -33.08
CA THR A 122 12.64 -10.69 -32.78
C THR A 122 13.21 -10.42 -31.38
N TYR A 123 13.29 -9.14 -30.99
CA TYR A 123 13.80 -8.76 -29.66
C TYR A 123 12.81 -9.14 -28.55
N LEU A 124 11.51 -8.96 -28.81
CA LEU A 124 10.47 -9.38 -27.89
C LEU A 124 10.49 -10.90 -27.67
N LEU A 125 10.64 -11.69 -28.73
CA LEU A 125 10.73 -13.15 -28.65
C LEU A 125 11.96 -13.61 -27.86
N MET A 126 13.13 -13.01 -28.13
CA MET A 126 14.36 -13.26 -27.37
C MET A 126 14.19 -12.92 -25.89
N ALA A 127 13.54 -11.81 -25.56
CA ALA A 127 13.29 -11.44 -24.18
C ALA A 127 12.34 -12.42 -23.49
N ARG A 128 11.33 -12.95 -24.19
CA ARG A 128 10.38 -13.93 -23.63
C ARG A 128 11.07 -15.21 -23.18
N GLU A 129 12.13 -15.65 -23.86
CA GLU A 129 12.92 -16.81 -23.40
C GLU A 129 13.57 -16.57 -22.02
N LEU A 130 13.86 -15.32 -21.65
CA LEU A 130 14.51 -15.00 -20.38
C LEU A 130 13.55 -14.98 -19.18
N TYR A 131 12.28 -14.61 -19.39
CA TYR A 131 11.33 -14.42 -18.27
C TYR A 131 10.06 -15.25 -18.37
N GLN A 132 9.66 -15.71 -19.55
CA GLN A 132 8.42 -16.46 -19.77
C GLN A 132 8.65 -17.97 -19.83
N THR A 133 9.55 -18.49 -18.99
CA THR A 133 9.73 -19.94 -18.78
C THR A 133 8.81 -20.44 -17.65
N PRO A 134 8.53 -21.75 -17.56
CA PRO A 134 7.70 -22.33 -16.51
C PRO A 134 8.16 -22.01 -15.08
N ILE A 135 9.44 -21.66 -14.89
CA ILE A 135 10.04 -21.35 -13.58
C ILE A 135 10.22 -19.84 -13.41
N THR A 136 10.74 -19.15 -14.42
CA THR A 136 11.07 -17.72 -14.32
C THR A 136 9.83 -16.85 -14.27
N GLU A 137 8.76 -17.20 -14.99
CA GLU A 137 7.53 -16.41 -15.02
C GLU A 137 6.86 -16.31 -13.64
N PRO A 138 6.62 -17.43 -12.92
CA PRO A 138 6.08 -17.33 -11.57
C PRO A 138 7.06 -16.67 -10.60
N LEU A 139 8.38 -16.84 -10.77
CA LEU A 139 9.36 -16.28 -9.82
C LEU A 139 9.62 -14.78 -9.99
N LEU A 140 9.69 -14.30 -11.24
CA LEU A 140 10.02 -12.90 -11.56
C LEU A 140 8.79 -12.02 -11.67
N VAL A 141 7.64 -12.59 -12.04
CA VAL A 141 6.41 -11.82 -12.30
C VAL A 141 5.31 -12.20 -11.33
N GLY A 142 4.88 -13.47 -11.33
CA GLY A 142 3.70 -13.90 -10.57
C GLY A 142 3.83 -13.68 -9.06
N LEU A 143 4.81 -14.32 -8.44
CA LEU A 143 5.04 -14.31 -7.00
C LEU A 143 5.37 -12.89 -6.48
N PRO A 144 6.27 -12.10 -7.09
CA PRO A 144 6.53 -10.74 -6.63
C PRO A 144 5.30 -9.84 -6.70
N VAL A 145 4.52 -9.90 -7.79
CA VAL A 145 3.30 -9.09 -7.92
C VAL A 145 2.26 -9.50 -6.87
N LEU A 146 2.04 -10.81 -6.69
CA LEU A 146 1.12 -11.33 -5.68
C LEU A 146 1.58 -10.95 -4.26
N MET A 147 2.87 -11.04 -3.97
CA MET A 147 3.42 -10.61 -2.69
C MET A 147 3.23 -9.11 -2.48
N HIS A 148 3.50 -8.27 -3.49
CA HIS A 148 3.37 -6.83 -3.39
C HIS A 148 1.92 -6.40 -3.10
N ILE A 149 0.97 -6.89 -3.89
CA ILE A 149 -0.45 -6.56 -3.76
C ILE A 149 -1.01 -7.18 -2.48
N GLY A 150 -0.76 -8.47 -2.25
CA GLY A 150 -1.29 -9.22 -1.13
C GLY A 150 -0.83 -8.66 0.21
N SER A 151 0.47 -8.35 0.36
CA SER A 151 0.98 -7.74 1.58
C SER A 151 0.45 -6.31 1.79
N GLY A 152 0.29 -5.51 0.72
CA GLY A 152 -0.31 -4.18 0.80
C GLY A 152 -1.76 -4.19 1.29
N ILE A 153 -2.59 -5.12 0.77
CA ILE A 153 -3.97 -5.31 1.21
C ILE A 153 -4.01 -5.80 2.65
N ALA A 154 -3.21 -6.83 2.99
CA ALA A 154 -3.14 -7.38 4.34
C ALA A 154 -2.71 -6.34 5.38
N LEU A 155 -1.71 -5.49 5.07
CA LEU A 155 -1.32 -4.38 5.95
C LEU A 155 -2.46 -3.42 6.24
N ARG A 156 -3.27 -3.09 5.22
CA ARG A 156 -4.42 -2.19 5.41
C ARG A 156 -5.49 -2.82 6.31
N LEU A 157 -5.76 -4.11 6.13
CA LEU A 157 -6.71 -4.87 6.96
C LEU A 157 -6.22 -5.03 8.40
N LEU A 158 -4.95 -5.36 8.61
CA LEU A 158 -4.36 -5.48 9.96
C LEU A 158 -4.34 -4.14 10.69
N ARG A 159 -3.94 -3.05 10.01
CA ARG A 159 -3.97 -1.71 10.61
C ARG A 159 -5.40 -1.30 10.97
N ARG A 160 -6.39 -1.66 10.15
CA ARG A 160 -7.81 -1.48 10.50
C ARG A 160 -8.19 -2.31 11.72
N SER A 161 -7.83 -3.59 11.79
CA SER A 161 -8.12 -4.45 12.94
C SER A 161 -7.58 -3.84 14.23
N GLN A 162 -6.31 -3.41 14.21
CA GLN A 162 -5.68 -2.74 15.35
C GLN A 162 -6.38 -1.42 15.71
N ASN A 163 -6.82 -0.64 14.71
CA ASN A 163 -7.60 0.57 14.97
C ASN A 163 -8.97 0.25 15.59
N ILE A 164 -9.62 -0.84 15.18
CA ILE A 164 -10.90 -1.28 15.77
C ILE A 164 -10.68 -1.83 17.19
N GLU A 165 -9.60 -2.55 17.45
CA GLU A 165 -9.27 -3.03 18.79
C GLU A 165 -8.98 -1.87 19.74
N ARG A 166 -8.30 -0.82 19.26
CA ARG A 166 -7.97 0.37 20.07
C ARG A 166 -9.13 1.34 20.23
N TYR A 167 -9.97 1.50 19.19
CA TYR A 167 -10.95 2.58 19.11
C TYR A 167 -12.39 2.13 18.81
N GLY A 168 -12.62 0.87 18.47
CA GLY A 168 -13.90 0.34 17.96
C GLY A 168 -14.70 -0.53 18.94
N GLY A 169 -14.20 -0.75 20.15
CA GLY A 169 -14.93 -1.40 21.25
C GLY A 169 -15.14 -0.44 22.41
N SER A 170 -16.18 -0.68 23.20
CA SER A 170 -16.61 0.01 24.43
C SER A 170 -15.52 0.19 25.49
N THR A 171 -14.48 0.95 25.17
CA THR A 171 -13.50 1.43 26.13
C THR A 171 -14.17 2.53 26.95
N PRO A 172 -13.99 2.58 28.29
CA PRO A 172 -14.52 3.65 29.12
C PRO A 172 -14.16 5.05 28.61
N GLY A 173 -13.05 5.18 27.87
CA GLY A 173 -12.63 6.40 27.19
C GLY A 173 -13.55 6.86 26.05
N MET A 174 -14.23 5.95 25.33
CA MET A 174 -15.17 6.30 24.27
C MET A 174 -16.54 6.73 24.83
N TYR A 175 -17.03 6.06 25.89
CA TYR A 175 -18.20 6.52 26.64
C TYR A 175 -17.94 7.85 27.37
N ALA A 176 -16.74 8.06 27.91
CA ALA A 176 -16.31 9.33 28.50
C ALA A 176 -16.14 10.44 27.44
N MET A 177 -15.60 10.13 26.26
CA MET A 177 -15.53 11.07 25.13
C MET A 177 -16.93 11.48 24.65
N MET A 178 -17.84 10.51 24.48
CA MET A 178 -19.20 10.75 24.00
C MET A 178 -20.03 11.58 24.99
N ARG A 179 -19.82 11.42 26.31
CA ARG A 179 -20.48 12.20 27.36
C ARG A 179 -19.95 13.64 27.52
N SER A 180 -18.76 13.94 26.99
CA SER A 180 -18.13 15.28 27.04
C SER A 180 -18.49 16.22 25.87
N SER A 181 -19.47 15.82 25.04
CA SER A 181 -19.71 16.34 23.68
C SER A 181 -20.55 17.63 23.57
N THR A 182 -20.38 18.63 24.43
CA THR A 182 -21.18 19.87 24.34
C THR A 182 -20.43 21.11 23.84
N ALA A 183 -19.15 21.05 23.42
CA ALA A 183 -18.42 22.30 23.16
C ALA A 183 -17.41 22.38 21.99
N SER A 184 -17.13 21.35 21.18
CA SER A 184 -16.21 21.54 20.04
C SER A 184 -16.38 20.50 18.91
N PRO A 185 -16.19 20.87 17.62
CA PRO A 185 -16.09 19.90 16.54
C PRO A 185 -14.76 19.15 16.71
N ARG A 186 -14.82 17.88 17.13
CA ARG A 186 -13.62 17.07 17.42
C ARG A 186 -13.25 16.12 16.27
N PRO A 187 -11.96 15.72 16.18
CA PRO A 187 -11.46 14.88 15.09
C PRO A 187 -12.21 13.55 15.05
N SER A 188 -12.78 13.21 13.89
CA SER A 188 -13.41 11.92 13.68
C SER A 188 -12.38 10.80 13.90
N VAL A 189 -12.66 9.86 14.79
CA VAL A 189 -11.83 8.67 14.98
C VAL A 189 -11.76 7.90 13.66
N GLN A 190 -10.58 7.89 13.04
CA GLN A 190 -10.40 7.30 11.72
C GLN A 190 -10.09 5.79 11.84
N LEU A 191 -11.15 4.97 11.76
CA LEU A 191 -11.01 3.50 11.84
C LEU A 191 -10.19 2.93 10.67
N TRP A 192 -10.34 3.49 9.47
CA TRP A 192 -9.61 3.06 8.28
C TRP A 192 -8.32 3.85 8.10
N PRO A 193 -7.19 3.19 7.74
CA PRO A 193 -6.00 3.91 7.32
C PRO A 193 -6.31 4.91 6.20
N PRO A 194 -5.75 6.13 6.22
CA PRO A 194 -6.02 7.14 5.19
C PRO A 194 -5.65 6.61 3.80
N LEU A 195 -6.49 6.92 2.83
CA LEU A 195 -6.23 6.57 1.45
C LEU A 195 -5.18 7.53 0.89
N SER A 196 -3.94 7.06 0.81
CA SER A 196 -2.85 7.81 0.16
C SER A 196 -3.01 7.76 -1.36
N TRP A 197 -2.41 8.74 -2.05
CA TRP A 197 -2.34 8.75 -3.51
C TRP A 197 -1.68 7.47 -4.08
N ILE A 198 -0.64 6.95 -3.40
CA ILE A 198 0.04 5.69 -3.80
C ILE A 198 -0.94 4.51 -3.71
N SER A 199 -1.73 4.43 -2.64
CA SER A 199 -2.73 3.37 -2.48
C SER A 199 -3.84 3.48 -3.52
N TRP A 200 -4.37 4.69 -3.74
CA TRP A 200 -5.42 4.92 -4.72
C TRP A 200 -4.96 4.56 -6.14
N SER A 201 -3.80 5.10 -6.57
CA SER A 201 -3.22 4.78 -7.88
C SER A 201 -2.91 3.29 -8.03
N GLY A 202 -2.52 2.60 -6.95
CA GLY A 202 -2.31 1.15 -6.95
C GLY A 202 -3.58 0.34 -7.23
N TYR A 203 -4.73 0.73 -6.67
CA TYR A 203 -6.00 0.05 -6.95
C TYR A 203 -6.48 0.29 -8.39
N VAL A 204 -6.32 1.51 -8.91
CA VAL A 204 -6.66 1.80 -10.31
C VAL A 204 -5.72 1.06 -11.26
N LEU A 205 -4.42 1.06 -10.96
CA LEU A 205 -3.42 0.29 -11.70
C LEU A 205 -3.76 -1.20 -11.69
N LEU A 206 -4.19 -1.77 -10.56
CA LEU A 206 -4.57 -3.18 -10.46
C LEU A 206 -5.65 -3.55 -11.48
N ALA A 207 -6.64 -2.68 -11.71
CA ALA A 207 -7.68 -2.90 -12.70
C ALA A 207 -7.12 -2.91 -14.14
N PHE A 208 -6.34 -1.89 -14.52
CA PHE A 208 -5.73 -1.81 -15.85
C PHE A 208 -4.71 -2.92 -16.10
N TRP A 209 -3.88 -3.23 -15.11
CA TRP A 209 -2.90 -4.31 -15.18
C TRP A 209 -3.60 -5.67 -15.27
N GLY A 210 -4.68 -5.88 -14.51
CA GLY A 210 -5.50 -7.09 -14.60
C GLY A 210 -6.07 -7.27 -16.00
N ALA A 211 -6.66 -6.23 -16.59
CA ALA A 211 -7.14 -6.27 -17.97
C ALA A 211 -5.99 -6.57 -18.97
N HIS A 212 -4.83 -5.95 -18.79
CA HIS A 212 -3.65 -6.21 -19.61
C HIS A 212 -3.18 -7.68 -19.54
N VAL A 213 -3.10 -8.25 -18.34
CA VAL A 213 -2.72 -9.66 -18.13
C VAL A 213 -3.78 -10.61 -18.69
N VAL A 214 -5.07 -10.29 -18.52
CA VAL A 214 -6.15 -11.09 -19.08
C VAL A 214 -6.04 -11.17 -20.61
N MET A 215 -5.92 -10.03 -21.27
CA MET A 215 -5.89 -9.99 -22.74
C MET A 215 -4.60 -10.57 -23.34
N ASN A 216 -3.44 -10.33 -22.71
CA ASN A 216 -2.16 -10.70 -23.31
C ASN A 216 -1.57 -12.02 -22.78
N ARG A 217 -2.17 -12.62 -21.74
CA ARG A 217 -1.67 -13.86 -21.15
C ARG A 217 -2.75 -14.89 -20.86
N VAL A 218 -3.78 -14.54 -20.11
CA VAL A 218 -4.78 -15.53 -19.64
C VAL A 218 -5.68 -16.00 -20.76
N LEU A 219 -6.23 -15.07 -21.55
CA LEU A 219 -7.15 -15.39 -22.63
C LEU A 219 -6.50 -16.30 -23.69
N PRO A 220 -5.30 -15.96 -24.24
CA PRO A 220 -4.59 -16.86 -25.15
C PRO A 220 -4.29 -18.22 -24.53
N LEU A 221 -3.84 -18.25 -23.27
CA LEU A 221 -3.55 -19.50 -22.56
C LEU A 221 -4.78 -20.41 -22.43
N VAL A 222 -5.95 -19.84 -22.19
CA VAL A 222 -7.21 -20.60 -22.04
C VAL A 222 -7.77 -21.05 -23.40
N VAL A 223 -7.58 -20.27 -24.47
CA VAL A 223 -8.16 -20.56 -25.78
C VAL A 223 -7.25 -21.40 -26.66
N GLU A 224 -5.96 -21.05 -26.74
CA GLU A 224 -4.95 -21.71 -27.60
C GLU A 224 -4.08 -22.71 -26.83
N GLY A 225 -4.12 -22.71 -25.50
CA GLY A 225 -3.27 -23.56 -24.66
C GLY A 225 -1.85 -23.01 -24.46
N ASP A 226 -1.48 -21.94 -25.15
CA ASP A 226 -0.23 -21.22 -24.98
C ASP A 226 -0.43 -19.69 -25.14
N SER A 227 0.66 -18.91 -25.16
CA SER A 227 0.57 -17.51 -25.57
C SER A 227 1.66 -17.16 -26.57
N SER A 228 2.15 -18.15 -27.33
CA SER A 228 3.31 -18.00 -28.21
C SER A 228 3.04 -16.98 -29.32
N ASN A 229 1.82 -16.98 -29.87
CA ASN A 229 1.37 -16.08 -30.94
C ASN A 229 1.09 -14.63 -30.51
N ILE A 230 1.29 -14.30 -29.23
CA ILE A 230 0.97 -12.99 -28.66
C ILE A 230 2.22 -12.12 -28.64
N GLY A 231 2.27 -11.17 -29.58
CA GLY A 231 3.38 -10.23 -29.76
C GLY A 231 2.92 -8.78 -29.91
N LEU A 232 3.81 -7.93 -30.42
CA LEU A 232 3.47 -6.53 -30.72
C LEU A 232 2.40 -6.43 -31.81
N ALA A 233 2.39 -7.35 -32.76
CA ALA A 233 1.40 -7.45 -33.84
C ALA A 233 -0.01 -7.77 -33.31
N TYR A 234 -0.14 -8.55 -32.23
CA TYR A 234 -1.41 -8.78 -31.55
C TYR A 234 -1.94 -7.49 -30.94
N VAL A 235 -1.07 -6.75 -30.25
CA VAL A 235 -1.41 -5.47 -29.62
C VAL A 235 -1.79 -4.42 -30.67
N SER A 236 -1.02 -4.30 -31.76
CA SER A 236 -1.34 -3.35 -32.84
C SER A 236 -2.65 -3.70 -33.54
N HIS A 237 -2.93 -4.98 -33.73
CA HIS A 237 -4.20 -5.45 -34.27
C HIS A 237 -5.37 -5.07 -33.34
N GLY A 238 -5.21 -5.24 -32.02
CA GLY A 238 -6.20 -4.78 -31.03
C GLY A 238 -6.46 -3.27 -31.10
N PHE A 239 -5.42 -2.45 -31.31
CA PHE A 239 -5.58 -1.00 -31.53
C PHE A 239 -6.33 -0.68 -32.83
N ALA A 240 -6.10 -1.45 -33.89
CA ALA A 240 -6.79 -1.25 -35.16
C ALA A 240 -8.28 -1.65 -35.09
N ARG A 241 -8.61 -2.72 -34.36
CA ARG A 241 -9.99 -3.23 -34.24
C ARG A 241 -10.82 -2.50 -33.19
N HIS A 242 -10.25 -2.25 -32.01
CA HIS A 242 -10.96 -1.66 -30.87
C HIS A 242 -10.25 -0.39 -30.38
N PRO A 243 -10.19 0.68 -31.20
CA PRO A 243 -9.30 1.83 -30.96
C PRO A 243 -9.60 2.55 -29.64
N ILE A 244 -10.88 2.70 -29.27
CA ILE A 244 -11.27 3.41 -28.04
C ILE A 244 -10.92 2.58 -26.80
N ILE A 245 -11.24 1.28 -26.83
CA ILE A 245 -11.00 0.37 -25.69
C ILE A 245 -9.49 0.21 -25.49
N ALA A 246 -8.75 -0.10 -26.56
CA ALA A 246 -7.30 -0.22 -26.52
C ALA A 246 -6.64 1.09 -26.06
N ALA A 247 -7.00 2.24 -26.62
CA ALA A 247 -6.43 3.52 -26.20
C ALA A 247 -6.69 3.82 -24.73
N THR A 248 -7.91 3.56 -24.24
CA THR A 248 -8.26 3.80 -22.84
C THR A 248 -7.48 2.86 -21.92
N ALA A 249 -7.43 1.57 -22.24
CA ALA A 249 -6.72 0.57 -21.45
C ALA A 249 -5.22 0.86 -21.37
N TYR A 250 -4.55 1.09 -22.50
CA TYR A 250 -3.11 1.32 -22.53
C TYR A 250 -2.72 2.70 -21.99
N ARG A 251 -3.48 3.78 -22.26
CA ARG A 251 -3.20 5.09 -21.66
C ARG A 251 -3.43 5.08 -20.15
N GLY A 252 -4.49 4.42 -19.69
CA GLY A 252 -4.77 4.23 -18.28
C GLY A 252 -3.69 3.42 -17.58
N LEU A 253 -3.26 2.32 -18.18
CA LEU A 253 -2.16 1.47 -17.70
C LEU A 253 -0.84 2.25 -17.60
N ILE A 254 -0.45 2.94 -18.67
CA ILE A 254 0.78 3.75 -18.69
C ILE A 254 0.72 4.86 -17.65
N GLY A 255 -0.37 5.62 -17.63
CA GLY A 255 -0.54 6.75 -16.72
C GLY A 255 -0.52 6.32 -15.25
N MET A 256 -1.38 5.37 -14.87
CA MET A 256 -1.47 4.92 -13.48
C MET A 256 -0.27 4.06 -13.08
N GLY A 257 0.30 3.30 -14.00
CA GLY A 257 1.53 2.54 -13.80
C GLY A 257 2.69 3.48 -13.46
N CYS A 258 2.95 4.47 -14.31
CA CYS A 258 4.02 5.45 -14.08
C CYS A 258 3.77 6.25 -12.81
N ALA A 259 2.53 6.69 -12.56
CA ALA A 259 2.18 7.39 -11.33
C ALA A 259 2.48 6.54 -10.09
N HIS A 260 2.03 5.28 -10.05
CA HIS A 260 2.24 4.41 -8.91
C HIS A 260 3.72 4.11 -8.66
N MET A 261 4.47 3.79 -9.72
CA MET A 261 5.89 3.46 -9.61
C MET A 261 6.74 4.65 -9.18
N VAL A 262 6.56 5.82 -9.79
CA VAL A 262 7.36 7.02 -9.46
C VAL A 262 7.01 7.53 -8.07
N TRP A 263 5.74 7.53 -7.67
CA TRP A 263 5.37 7.89 -6.30
C TRP A 263 5.84 6.86 -5.28
N GLY A 264 5.81 5.56 -5.62
CA GLY A 264 6.38 4.49 -4.80
C GLY A 264 7.89 4.67 -4.61
N LEU A 265 8.62 5.01 -5.67
CA LEU A 265 10.06 5.29 -5.62
C LEU A 265 10.37 6.56 -4.82
N ALA A 266 9.56 7.61 -4.98
CA ALA A 266 9.66 8.81 -4.15
C ALA A 266 9.44 8.49 -2.66
N LYS A 267 8.49 7.59 -2.34
CA LYS A 267 8.28 7.11 -0.97
C LYS A 267 9.48 6.29 -0.48
N TRP A 268 10.04 5.43 -1.34
CA TRP A 268 11.20 4.62 -1.03
C TRP A 268 12.42 5.45 -0.59
N PHE A 269 12.65 6.58 -1.26
CA PHE A 269 13.73 7.51 -0.94
C PHE A 269 13.38 8.54 0.15
N GLY A 270 12.19 8.47 0.75
CA GLY A 270 11.76 9.42 1.78
C GLY A 270 11.50 10.85 1.27
N ILE A 271 11.33 11.03 -0.04
CA ILE A 271 11.11 12.35 -0.69
C ILE A 271 9.65 12.59 -1.11
N ALA A 272 8.77 11.61 -0.92
CA ALA A 272 7.36 11.74 -1.28
C ALA A 272 6.69 12.86 -0.47
N PRO A 273 6.09 13.87 -1.13
CA PRO A 273 5.39 14.92 -0.42
C PRO A 273 4.13 14.35 0.24
N SER A 274 3.89 14.73 1.50
CA SER A 274 2.63 14.39 2.17
C SER A 274 1.46 15.05 1.45
N THR A 275 0.47 14.25 1.06
CA THR A 275 -0.78 14.72 0.44
C THR A 275 -1.86 15.05 1.48
N LYS A 276 -1.60 14.84 2.78
CA LYS A 276 -2.53 15.21 3.87
C LYS A 276 -2.68 16.74 3.91
N GLY A 277 -3.93 17.22 3.94
CA GLY A 277 -4.26 18.65 4.00
C GLY A 277 -4.39 19.38 2.65
N TRP A 278 -4.26 18.68 1.51
CA TRP A 278 -4.53 19.30 0.19
C TRP A 278 -6.03 19.27 -0.15
N TRP A 279 -6.75 18.22 0.25
CA TRP A 279 -8.16 17.98 -0.09
C TRP A 279 -9.11 18.15 1.11
N GLY A 280 -8.80 19.03 2.06
CA GLY A 280 -9.63 19.24 3.25
C GLY A 280 -9.45 20.59 3.93
N SER A 281 -10.45 20.98 4.73
CA SER A 281 -10.52 22.25 5.46
C SER A 281 -9.54 22.38 6.63
N GLU A 282 -8.79 21.32 6.97
CA GLU A 282 -7.63 21.40 7.87
C GLU A 282 -6.42 21.93 7.12
N ALA A 283 -6.46 23.23 6.82
CA ALA A 283 -5.26 23.97 6.46
C ALA A 283 -4.38 24.05 7.71
N VAL A 284 -3.59 23.00 7.97
CA VAL A 284 -2.46 23.11 8.91
C VAL A 284 -1.68 24.35 8.49
N THR A 285 -1.48 25.29 9.41
CA THR A 285 -0.75 26.55 9.18
C THR A 285 0.73 26.22 8.98
N VAL A 286 1.07 25.75 7.79
CA VAL A 286 2.42 25.39 7.40
C VAL A 286 3.16 26.66 6.97
N ASP A 287 4.39 26.83 7.44
CA ASP A 287 5.25 27.94 7.04
C ASP A 287 5.39 28.04 5.50
N LYS A 288 5.53 29.27 5.00
CA LYS A 288 5.65 29.58 3.56
C LYS A 288 6.81 28.81 2.92
N LYS A 289 7.94 28.62 3.63
CA LYS A 289 9.10 27.88 3.12
C LYS A 289 8.76 26.40 2.91
N THR A 290 8.14 25.77 3.91
CA THR A 290 7.72 24.37 3.87
C THR A 290 6.66 24.14 2.79
N LYS A 291 5.70 25.05 2.63
CA LYS A 291 4.71 24.99 1.54
C LYS A 291 5.37 25.04 0.16
N ARG A 292 6.35 25.93 -0.03
CA ARG A 292 7.11 26.04 -1.30
C ARG A 292 7.94 24.78 -1.58
N GLN A 293 8.59 24.21 -0.56
CA GLN A 293 9.36 22.99 -0.69
C GLN A 293 8.48 21.80 -1.09
N ARG A 294 7.33 21.60 -0.41
CA ARG A 294 6.36 20.55 -0.76
C ARG A 294 5.85 20.68 -2.19
N ARG A 295 5.55 21.90 -2.64
CA ARG A 295 5.14 22.16 -4.02
C ARG A 295 6.24 21.81 -5.03
N ARG A 296 7.50 22.14 -4.74
CA ARG A 296 8.63 21.78 -5.62
C ARG A 296 8.84 20.27 -5.69
N GLN A 297 8.79 19.58 -4.56
CA GLN A 297 8.88 18.11 -4.52
C GLN A 297 7.74 17.49 -5.32
N TRP A 298 6.51 17.96 -5.14
CA TRP A 298 5.36 17.50 -5.90
C TRP A 298 5.51 17.74 -7.41
N LEU A 299 5.93 18.93 -7.82
CA LEU A 299 6.19 19.23 -9.23
C LEU A 299 7.30 18.34 -9.80
N GLY A 300 8.36 18.08 -9.02
CA GLY A 300 9.44 17.17 -9.42
C GLY A 300 8.94 15.73 -9.62
N VAL A 301 8.12 15.22 -8.70
CA VAL A 301 7.49 13.89 -8.81
C VAL A 301 6.59 13.84 -10.04
N GLN A 302 5.74 14.85 -10.29
CA GLN A 302 4.88 14.85 -11.47
C GLN A 302 5.66 14.97 -12.78
N ALA A 303 6.74 15.76 -12.80
CA ALA A 303 7.63 15.82 -13.96
C ALA A 303 8.26 14.45 -14.25
N ALA A 304 8.68 13.72 -13.22
CA ALA A 304 9.18 12.36 -13.35
C ALA A 304 8.10 11.37 -13.83
N VAL A 305 6.86 11.50 -13.36
CA VAL A 305 5.71 10.71 -13.86
C VAL A 305 5.49 10.94 -15.35
N VAL A 306 5.48 12.20 -15.79
CA VAL A 306 5.28 12.57 -17.20
C VAL A 306 6.45 12.06 -18.05
N ALA A 307 7.69 12.20 -17.58
CA ALA A 307 8.86 11.68 -18.28
C ALA A 307 8.80 10.15 -18.43
N ALA A 308 8.47 9.42 -17.35
CA ALA A 308 8.29 7.99 -17.40
C ALA A 308 7.17 7.59 -18.38
N ALA A 309 6.01 8.26 -18.34
CA ALA A 309 4.90 8.00 -19.25
C ALA A 309 5.28 8.27 -20.71
N ALA A 310 6.07 9.31 -20.98
CA ALA A 310 6.58 9.59 -22.32
C ALA A 310 7.50 8.47 -22.85
N LEU A 311 8.36 7.90 -21.98
CA LEU A 311 9.19 6.75 -22.33
C LEU A 311 8.38 5.51 -22.69
N TRP A 312 7.21 5.30 -22.09
CA TRP A 312 6.28 4.23 -22.49
C TRP A 312 5.51 4.56 -23.77
N ALA A 313 5.12 5.82 -23.95
CA ALA A 313 4.30 6.24 -25.07
C ALA A 313 5.07 6.28 -26.40
N VAL A 314 6.37 6.62 -26.37
CA VAL A 314 7.18 6.86 -27.59
C VAL A 314 7.30 5.63 -28.50
N GLY A 315 7.28 4.42 -27.96
CA GLY A 315 7.17 3.21 -28.77
C GLY A 315 5.79 2.58 -28.71
N GLY A 316 5.23 2.44 -27.51
CA GLY A 316 3.96 1.73 -27.32
C GLY A 316 2.77 2.40 -28.02
N LEU A 317 2.66 3.73 -27.96
CA LEU A 317 1.53 4.46 -28.56
C LEU A 317 1.88 5.07 -29.92
N GLU A 318 3.13 5.45 -30.14
CA GLU A 318 3.53 6.10 -31.39
C GLU A 318 3.92 5.11 -32.49
N VAL A 319 4.45 3.93 -32.15
CA VAL A 319 4.85 2.91 -33.12
C VAL A 319 3.86 1.75 -33.11
N VAL A 320 3.71 1.08 -31.97
CA VAL A 320 2.92 -0.16 -31.89
C VAL A 320 1.43 0.11 -32.15
N ALA A 321 0.83 1.09 -31.48
CA ALA A 321 -0.59 1.41 -31.69
C ALA A 321 -0.94 1.92 -33.11
N LYS A 322 0.05 2.37 -33.89
CA LYS A 322 -0.13 2.87 -35.26
C LYS A 322 0.24 1.87 -36.35
N ALA A 323 0.73 0.68 -35.97
CA ALA A 323 1.23 -0.30 -36.95
C ALA A 323 0.12 -1.00 -37.75
N GLY A 324 -1.14 -0.88 -37.33
CA GLY A 324 -2.28 -1.41 -38.06
C GLY A 324 -2.59 -2.89 -37.76
N PRO A 325 -3.61 -3.44 -38.45
CA PRO A 325 -4.05 -4.82 -38.26
C PRO A 325 -3.04 -5.81 -38.84
N SER A 326 -2.91 -6.95 -38.17
CA SER A 326 -2.28 -8.15 -38.76
C SER A 326 -3.18 -8.79 -39.82
N ASP A 327 -2.56 -9.27 -40.91
CA ASP A 327 -3.26 -9.89 -42.05
C ASP A 327 -3.25 -11.44 -42.00
N GLY A 328 -3.99 -12.05 -42.92
CA GLY A 328 -3.96 -13.49 -43.17
C GLY A 328 -4.57 -14.32 -42.04
N TRP A 329 -4.05 -15.54 -41.88
CA TRP A 329 -4.54 -16.46 -40.84
C TRP A 329 -4.27 -15.93 -39.41
N VAL A 330 -3.14 -15.26 -39.20
CA VAL A 330 -2.77 -14.66 -37.91
C VAL A 330 -3.76 -13.55 -37.51
N GLY A 331 -4.15 -12.69 -38.45
CA GLY A 331 -5.18 -11.68 -38.20
C GLY A 331 -6.52 -12.30 -37.78
N LYS A 332 -6.95 -13.37 -38.45
CA LYS A 332 -8.19 -14.09 -38.09
C LYS A 332 -8.11 -14.72 -36.69
N LEU A 333 -6.97 -15.30 -36.36
CA LEU A 333 -6.74 -15.85 -35.02
C LEU A 333 -6.90 -14.77 -33.93
N TYR A 334 -6.37 -13.57 -34.18
CA TYR A 334 -6.52 -12.44 -33.26
C TYR A 334 -7.96 -11.96 -33.14
N ASP A 335 -8.67 -11.84 -34.27
CA ASP A 335 -10.10 -11.53 -34.30
C ASP A 335 -10.91 -12.56 -33.48
N ASP A 336 -10.62 -13.85 -33.64
CA ASP A 336 -11.29 -14.93 -32.91
C ASP A 336 -11.04 -14.85 -31.40
N LEU A 337 -9.82 -14.48 -30.98
CA LEU A 337 -9.52 -14.23 -29.56
C LEU A 337 -10.34 -13.05 -29.02
N PHE A 338 -10.39 -11.91 -29.71
CA PHE A 338 -11.14 -10.75 -29.26
C PHE A 338 -12.64 -11.03 -29.20
N ALA A 339 -13.18 -11.83 -30.13
CA ALA A 339 -14.58 -12.24 -30.14
C ALA A 339 -14.98 -13.02 -28.87
N ARG A 340 -14.06 -13.73 -28.21
CA ARG A 340 -14.33 -14.45 -26.95
C ARG A 340 -14.66 -13.53 -25.77
N VAL A 341 -14.23 -12.28 -25.83
CA VAL A 341 -14.43 -11.29 -24.75
C VAL A 341 -15.54 -10.30 -25.09
N GLN A 342 -16.23 -10.50 -26.21
CA GLN A 342 -17.34 -9.64 -26.68
C GLN A 342 -16.95 -8.15 -26.73
N LEU A 343 -15.74 -7.87 -27.21
CA LEU A 343 -15.18 -6.52 -27.37
C LEU A 343 -15.72 -5.77 -28.58
#